data_AF-A0A960RH47-F1
#
_entry.id   AF-A0A960RH47-F1
#
_cell.length_a   1.000
_cell.length_b   1.000
_cell.length_c   1.000
_cell.angle_alpha   90.00
_cell.angle_beta   90.00
_cell.angle_gamma   90.00
#
_symmetry.space_group_name_H-M   'P 1'
#
loop_
_entity.id
_entity.type
_entity.pdbx_description
1 polymer ?
#
loop_
_entity_poly.entity_id
_entity_poly.type
_entity_poly.pdbx_seq_one_letter_code
_entity_poly.pdbx_strand_id
1 'polypeptide(L)'
;MPFNHENLKVYQRTLPFNAKVAIWTDQWERRHALCDQLSRAAASMLENIAVASAAYSTMKLRGLDFAIGSSLECAACLDLARIKQLLDIKSAHKEKEELSRILRMLVGLRKSWALSGQSVRETSAEYSTQGEEVDKAHDKARDKEDGESALFHHETLDVYKVGILAATALCSSDTVARLPNPVFRRLDQLLTSMVLNIAEGNGRFSDADQARFLGTSHESTIKLAARLDLCVTQNLLPQDEVNGWKVLLQRVSVMTSSMIVGIQR
;
A
#
# COMPACT_ATOMS: atom_id res chain seq x y z
N MET A 1 -15.74 27.83 2.87
CA MET A 1 -15.49 26.69 1.98
C MET A 1 -16.82 25.97 1.76
N PRO A 2 -17.33 25.90 0.50
CA PRO A 2 -18.68 25.40 0.18
C PRO A 2 -18.84 23.88 0.36
N PHE A 3 -17.76 23.09 0.30
CA PHE A 3 -17.83 21.63 0.45
C PHE A 3 -17.27 21.16 1.78
N ASN A 4 -17.98 20.25 2.46
CA ASN A 4 -17.62 19.78 3.81
C ASN A 4 -16.19 19.23 3.93
N HIS A 5 -15.70 18.54 2.89
CA HIS A 5 -14.38 17.92 2.90
C HIS A 5 -13.24 18.93 2.93
N GLU A 6 -13.46 20.15 2.41
CA GLU A 6 -12.45 21.21 2.39
C GLU A 6 -12.08 21.68 3.81
N ASN A 7 -12.93 21.41 4.80
CA ASN A 7 -12.66 21.69 6.21
C ASN A 7 -11.85 20.59 6.90
N LEU A 8 -11.68 19.42 6.27
CA LEU A 8 -10.89 18.33 6.84
C LEU A 8 -9.40 18.62 6.66
N LYS A 9 -8.67 18.76 7.78
CA LYS A 9 -7.21 18.93 7.76
C LYS A 9 -6.49 17.83 6.96
N VAL A 10 -7.00 16.59 7.01
CA VAL A 10 -6.42 15.47 6.26
C VAL A 10 -6.59 15.63 4.75
N TYR A 11 -7.70 16.19 4.29
CA TYR A 11 -7.93 16.52 2.88
C TYR A 11 -6.92 17.59 2.42
N GLN A 12 -6.82 18.69 3.19
CA GLN A 12 -5.90 19.79 2.89
C GLN A 12 -4.44 19.34 2.77
N ARG A 13 -3.99 18.41 3.62
CA ARG A 13 -2.62 17.86 3.55
C ARG A 13 -2.39 16.90 2.38
N THR A 14 -3.44 16.26 1.90
CA THR A 14 -3.37 15.31 0.78
C THR A 14 -3.18 16.03 -0.56
N LEU A 15 -3.62 17.30 -0.67
CA LEU A 15 -3.50 18.11 -1.88
C LEU A 15 -2.03 18.37 -2.31
N PRO A 16 -1.12 18.88 -1.46
CA PRO A 16 0.29 19.03 -1.84
C PRO A 16 0.96 17.72 -2.24
N PHE A 17 0.62 16.61 -1.58
CA PHE A 17 1.13 15.29 -1.95
C PHE A 17 0.69 14.91 -3.37
N ASN A 18 -0.60 15.07 -3.69
CA ASN A 18 -1.14 14.82 -5.03
C ASN A 18 -0.48 15.69 -6.11
N ALA A 19 -0.27 16.98 -5.82
CA ALA A 19 0.40 17.89 -6.75
C ALA A 19 1.84 17.44 -7.06
N LYS A 20 2.60 16.98 -6.04
CA LYS A 20 3.94 16.42 -6.25
C LYS A 20 3.92 15.13 -7.05
N VAL A 21 2.98 14.23 -6.76
CA VAL A 21 2.81 12.97 -7.51
C VAL A 21 2.53 13.26 -8.99
N ALA A 22 1.69 14.24 -9.30
CA ALA A 22 1.43 14.64 -10.68
C ALA A 22 2.71 15.11 -11.39
N ILE A 23 3.54 15.93 -10.71
CA ILE A 23 4.83 16.40 -11.25
C ILE A 23 5.79 15.23 -11.48
N TRP A 24 5.98 14.35 -10.48
CA TRP A 24 6.92 13.24 -10.60
C TRP A 24 6.52 12.27 -11.71
N THR A 25 5.25 11.86 -11.74
CA THR A 25 4.78 10.86 -12.70
C THR A 25 4.75 11.37 -14.14
N ASP A 26 4.73 12.69 -14.34
CA ASP A 26 4.91 13.30 -15.66
C ASP A 26 6.37 13.28 -16.13
N GLN A 27 7.32 13.41 -15.19
CA GLN A 27 8.77 13.41 -15.47
C GLN A 27 9.37 12.01 -15.60
N TRP A 28 8.76 11.00 -14.98
CA TRP A 28 9.27 9.63 -15.00
C TRP A 28 9.05 8.91 -16.33
N GLU A 29 9.93 7.96 -16.64
CA GLU A 29 9.79 7.12 -17.83
C GLU A 29 8.48 6.32 -17.80
N ARG A 30 7.63 6.53 -18.81
CA ARG A 30 6.30 5.91 -18.91
C ARG A 30 6.32 4.39 -19.05
N ARG A 31 7.49 3.77 -19.25
CA ARG A 31 7.64 2.30 -19.28
C ARG A 31 7.30 1.65 -17.95
N HIS A 32 7.52 2.35 -16.83
CA HIS A 32 7.20 1.86 -15.49
C HIS A 32 5.70 1.93 -15.20
N ALA A 33 5.10 0.81 -14.82
CA ALA A 33 3.72 0.72 -14.37
C ALA A 33 3.47 1.54 -13.10
N LEU A 34 4.53 1.79 -12.32
CA LEU A 34 4.51 2.59 -11.11
C LEU A 34 3.92 3.99 -11.34
N CYS A 35 4.18 4.64 -12.49
CA CYS A 35 3.66 5.98 -12.77
C CYS A 35 2.13 6.01 -12.74
N ASP A 36 1.49 5.04 -13.41
CA ASP A 36 0.04 4.92 -13.46
C ASP A 36 -0.53 4.50 -12.11
N GLN A 37 0.18 3.68 -11.34
CA GLN A 37 -0.27 3.22 -10.02
C GLN A 37 -0.20 4.32 -8.97
N LEU A 38 0.92 5.03 -8.86
CA LEU A 38 1.08 6.11 -7.88
C LEU A 38 0.11 7.26 -8.14
N SER A 39 -0.06 7.66 -9.40
CA SER A 39 -1.01 8.71 -9.77
C SER A 39 -2.45 8.34 -9.39
N ARG A 40 -2.88 7.11 -9.73
CA ARG A 40 -4.23 6.63 -9.38
C ARG A 40 -4.42 6.46 -7.88
N ALA A 41 -3.44 5.92 -7.15
CA ALA A 41 -3.52 5.77 -5.70
C ALA A 41 -3.60 7.12 -4.99
N ALA A 42 -2.80 8.11 -5.39
CA ALA A 42 -2.84 9.45 -4.81
C ALA A 42 -4.18 10.14 -5.04
N ALA A 43 -4.71 10.07 -6.27
CA ALA A 43 -6.02 10.61 -6.62
C ALA A 43 -7.14 9.88 -5.85
N SER A 44 -7.10 8.55 -5.82
CA SER A 44 -8.08 7.74 -5.08
C SER A 44 -8.09 8.05 -3.58
N MET A 45 -6.93 8.29 -2.97
CA MET A 45 -6.83 8.73 -1.58
C MET A 45 -7.57 10.07 -1.38
N LEU A 46 -7.31 11.06 -2.23
CA LEU A 46 -7.95 12.39 -2.14
C LEU A 46 -9.47 12.30 -2.36
N GLU A 47 -9.89 11.61 -3.42
CA GLU A 47 -11.28 11.47 -3.83
C GLU A 47 -12.10 10.72 -2.79
N ASN A 48 -11.58 9.63 -2.24
CA ASN A 48 -12.27 8.87 -1.21
C ASN A 48 -12.43 9.65 0.10
N ILE A 49 -11.48 10.54 0.47
CA ILE A 49 -11.67 11.46 1.61
C ILE A 49 -12.84 12.40 1.35
N ALA A 50 -12.91 12.97 0.13
CA ALA A 50 -13.97 13.90 -0.24
C ALA A 50 -15.35 13.22 -0.25
N VAL A 51 -15.45 12.06 -0.90
CA VAL A 51 -16.68 11.25 -0.98
C VAL A 51 -17.11 10.78 0.41
N ALA A 52 -16.17 10.30 1.23
CA ALA A 52 -16.47 9.90 2.60
C ALA A 52 -17.02 11.07 3.42
N SER A 53 -16.45 12.27 3.30
CA SER A 53 -16.97 13.45 4.01
C SER A 53 -18.40 13.82 3.61
N ALA A 54 -18.81 13.53 2.37
CA ALA A 54 -20.15 13.84 1.86
C ALA A 54 -21.16 12.70 2.10
N ALA A 55 -20.72 11.51 2.53
CA ALA A 55 -21.59 10.36 2.70
C ALA A 55 -22.43 10.40 4.00
N TYR A 56 -23.67 9.91 3.90
CA TYR A 56 -24.68 9.93 4.97
C TYR A 56 -24.86 8.59 5.72
N SER A 57 -24.06 7.56 5.44
CA SER A 57 -24.23 6.20 5.98
C SER A 57 -22.91 5.49 6.26
N THR A 58 -22.94 4.17 6.47
CA THR A 58 -21.76 3.29 6.57
C THR A 58 -20.76 3.45 5.43
N MET A 59 -21.19 4.01 4.29
CA MET A 59 -20.33 4.40 3.18
C MET A 59 -19.22 5.38 3.61
N LYS A 60 -19.42 6.16 4.68
CA LYS A 60 -18.37 7.02 5.28
C LYS A 60 -17.12 6.22 5.65
N LEU A 61 -17.32 5.14 6.40
CA LEU A 61 -16.23 4.31 6.89
C LEU A 61 -15.56 3.57 5.75
N ARG A 62 -16.35 3.02 4.82
CA ARG A 62 -15.82 2.35 3.63
C ARG A 62 -14.97 3.29 2.77
N GLY A 63 -15.38 4.54 2.57
CA GLY A 63 -14.56 5.53 1.87
C GLY A 63 -13.23 5.80 2.58
N LEU A 64 -13.23 5.92 3.91
CA LEU A 64 -11.98 6.05 4.66
C LEU A 64 -11.12 4.78 4.62
N ASP A 65 -11.72 3.59 4.58
CA ASP A 65 -11.00 2.32 4.40
C ASP A 65 -10.27 2.27 3.06
N PHE A 66 -10.89 2.80 1.99
CA PHE A 66 -10.24 2.95 0.70
C PHE A 66 -9.13 3.99 0.73
N ALA A 67 -9.37 5.17 1.32
CA ALA A 67 -8.34 6.20 1.44
C ALA A 67 -7.10 5.71 2.23
N ILE A 68 -7.33 4.93 3.30
CA ILE A 68 -6.26 4.28 4.07
C ILE A 68 -5.50 3.29 3.20
N GLY A 69 -6.19 2.42 2.47
CA GLY A 69 -5.57 1.49 1.52
C GLY A 69 -4.69 2.21 0.48
N SER A 70 -5.25 3.22 -0.19
CA SER A 70 -4.53 4.03 -1.18
C SER A 70 -3.32 4.75 -0.59
N SER A 71 -3.35 5.16 0.69
CA SER A 71 -2.18 5.76 1.34
C SER A 71 -1.03 4.75 1.53
N LEU A 72 -1.35 3.48 1.78
CA LEU A 72 -0.36 2.40 1.91
C LEU A 72 0.19 1.99 0.54
N GLU A 73 -0.67 1.95 -0.49
CA GLU A 73 -0.21 1.80 -1.87
C GLU A 73 0.74 2.92 -2.28
N CYS A 74 0.45 4.17 -1.91
CA CYS A 74 1.36 5.30 -2.15
C CYS A 74 2.71 5.11 -1.46
N ALA A 75 2.72 4.64 -0.21
CA ALA A 75 3.96 4.37 0.52
C ALA A 75 4.82 3.28 -0.16
N ALA A 76 4.19 2.17 -0.55
CA ALA A 76 4.87 1.11 -1.28
C ALA A 76 5.32 1.54 -2.69
N CYS A 77 4.56 2.43 -3.34
CA CYS A 77 4.98 3.07 -4.58
C CYS A 77 6.27 3.88 -4.40
N LEU A 78 6.43 4.61 -3.30
CA LEU A 78 7.65 5.38 -3.03
C LEU A 78 8.87 4.46 -2.80
N ASP A 79 8.68 3.30 -2.17
CA ASP A 79 9.74 2.29 -2.06
C ASP A 79 10.16 1.77 -3.44
N LEU A 80 9.19 1.46 -4.30
CA LEU A 80 9.46 1.03 -5.68
C LEU A 80 10.09 2.14 -6.53
N ALA A 81 9.69 3.41 -6.33
CA ALA A 81 10.28 4.55 -7.04
C ALA A 81 11.77 4.66 -6.73
N ARG A 82 12.16 4.48 -5.46
CA ARG A 82 13.56 4.43 -5.04
C ARG A 82 14.31 3.27 -5.68
N ILE A 83 13.74 2.06 -5.67
CA ILE A 83 14.36 0.87 -6.26
C ILE A 83 14.56 1.03 -7.77
N LYS A 84 13.61 1.68 -8.44
CA LYS A 84 13.65 1.99 -9.88
C LYS A 84 14.47 3.24 -10.20
N GLN A 85 15.10 3.86 -9.19
CA GLN A 85 15.89 5.09 -9.33
C GLN A 85 15.12 6.28 -9.91
N LEU A 86 13.79 6.29 -9.75
CA LEU A 86 12.91 7.38 -10.17
C LEU A 86 12.80 8.48 -9.10
N LEU A 87 13.13 8.16 -7.85
CA LEU A 87 13.13 9.11 -6.75
C LEU A 87 14.31 8.82 -5.81
N ASP A 88 15.00 9.85 -5.34
CA ASP A 88 16.11 9.69 -4.40
C ASP A 88 15.62 9.32 -2.99
N ILE A 89 16.52 8.75 -2.19
CA ILE A 89 16.20 8.25 -0.85
C ILE A 89 15.68 9.35 0.09
N LYS A 90 16.24 10.56 0.01
CA LYS A 90 15.85 11.67 0.92
C LYS A 90 14.46 12.17 0.57
N SER A 91 14.18 12.36 -0.72
CA SER A 91 12.86 12.74 -1.19
C SER A 91 11.82 11.67 -0.88
N ALA A 92 12.11 10.40 -1.15
CA ALA A 92 11.21 9.30 -0.83
C ALA A 92 10.89 9.23 0.68
N HIS A 93 11.91 9.30 1.54
CA HIS A 93 11.73 9.25 2.99
C HIS A 93 10.88 10.43 3.50
N LYS A 94 11.19 11.65 3.08
CA LYS A 94 10.45 12.86 3.47
C LYS A 94 8.96 12.75 3.15
N GLU A 95 8.62 12.21 1.99
CA GLU A 95 7.24 12.11 1.54
C GLU A 95 6.53 10.91 2.18
N LYS A 96 7.25 9.84 2.51
CA LYS A 96 6.76 8.75 3.37
C LYS A 96 6.43 9.22 4.78
N GLU A 97 7.22 10.12 5.37
CA GLU A 97 6.86 10.72 6.67
C GLU A 97 5.54 11.49 6.58
N GLU A 98 5.35 12.26 5.51
CA GLU A 98 4.12 13.02 5.30
C GLU A 98 2.91 12.08 5.10
N LEU A 99 3.06 11.05 4.28
CA LEU A 99 2.05 10.01 4.12
C LEU A 99 1.75 9.29 5.44
N SER A 100 2.74 9.03 6.29
CA SER A 100 2.53 8.41 7.60
C SER A 100 1.69 9.31 8.52
N ARG A 101 1.92 10.63 8.47
CA ARG A 101 1.07 11.61 9.18
C ARG A 101 -0.36 11.61 8.62
N ILE A 102 -0.53 11.61 7.29
CA ILE A 102 -1.84 11.54 6.63
C ILE A 102 -2.58 10.25 7.03
N LEU A 103 -1.92 9.09 6.97
CA LEU A 103 -2.46 7.80 7.37
C LEU A 103 -2.95 7.81 8.83
N ARG A 104 -2.14 8.34 9.76
CA ARG A 104 -2.55 8.48 11.17
C ARG A 104 -3.80 9.35 11.33
N MET A 105 -3.90 10.44 10.56
CA MET A 105 -5.09 11.29 10.54
C MET A 105 -6.31 10.55 9.99
N LEU A 106 -6.17 9.78 8.92
CA LEU A 106 -7.25 8.96 8.34
C LEU A 106 -7.74 7.90 9.33
N VAL A 107 -6.83 7.17 9.97
CA VAL A 107 -7.17 6.17 11.00
C VAL A 107 -7.89 6.83 12.18
N GLY A 108 -7.42 7.99 12.65
CA GLY A 108 -8.08 8.75 13.71
C GLY A 108 -9.48 9.23 13.32
N LEU A 109 -9.63 9.78 12.11
CA LEU A 109 -10.92 10.22 11.58
C LEU A 109 -11.91 9.05 11.46
N ARG A 110 -11.44 7.91 10.94
CA ARG A 110 -12.24 6.68 10.83
C ARG A 110 -12.73 6.21 12.20
N LYS A 111 -11.86 6.15 13.20
CA LYS A 111 -12.23 5.79 14.58
C LYS A 111 -13.28 6.76 15.15
N SER A 112 -13.05 8.06 14.97
CA SER A 112 -13.99 9.09 15.42
C SER A 112 -15.38 8.92 14.79
N TRP A 113 -15.47 8.74 13.47
CA TRP A 113 -16.74 8.56 12.78
C TRP A 113 -17.43 7.23 13.10
N ALA A 114 -16.67 6.17 13.37
CA ALA A 114 -17.24 4.89 13.79
C ALA A 114 -17.95 5.01 15.15
N LEU A 115 -17.37 5.77 16.09
CA LEU A 115 -17.98 6.05 17.40
C LEU A 115 -19.20 6.96 17.27
N SER A 116 -19.13 8.04 16.47
CA SER A 116 -20.26 8.96 16.28
C SER A 116 -21.46 8.31 15.57
N GLY A 117 -21.23 7.32 14.70
CA GLY A 117 -22.29 6.54 14.07
C GLY A 117 -23.01 5.58 15.02
N GLN A 118 -22.45 5.29 16.20
CA GLN A 118 -23.12 4.53 17.27
C GLN A 118 -23.95 5.44 18.19
N SER A 119 -23.75 6.76 18.15
CA SER A 119 -24.36 7.74 19.07
C SER A 119 -25.75 8.24 18.66
N VAL A 120 -26.30 7.82 17.51
CA VAL A 120 -27.70 8.06 17.17
C VAL A 120 -28.42 6.72 17.09
N ARG A 121 -28.90 6.26 18.24
CA ARG A 121 -29.93 5.22 18.38
C ARG A 121 -31.06 5.83 19.20
N GLU A 122 -32.31 5.54 18.86
CA GLU A 122 -33.43 5.81 19.77
C GLU A 122 -33.17 5.11 21.10
N THR A 123 -33.60 5.75 22.19
CA THR A 123 -33.35 5.34 23.57
C THR A 123 -33.76 3.89 23.77
N SER A 124 -32.80 2.96 23.87
CA SER A 124 -33.12 1.60 24.30
C SER A 124 -33.41 1.63 25.80
N ALA A 125 -34.54 1.08 26.21
CA ALA A 125 -34.95 0.97 27.60
C ALA A 125 -33.82 0.41 28.48
N GLU A 126 -33.70 0.99 29.68
CA GLU A 126 -32.71 0.59 30.69
C GLU A 126 -32.86 -0.88 31.05
N TYR A 127 -31.86 -1.69 30.69
CA TYR A 127 -31.54 -2.92 31.41
C TYR A 127 -30.09 -2.84 31.86
N SER A 128 -29.92 -2.62 33.16
CA SER A 128 -28.62 -2.61 33.83
C SER A 128 -27.94 -3.97 33.68
N THR A 129 -26.71 -3.98 33.17
CA THR A 129 -25.74 -5.04 33.48
C THR A 129 -24.39 -4.39 33.75
N GLN A 130 -23.88 -4.65 34.96
CA GLN A 130 -22.56 -4.24 35.42
C GLN A 130 -21.51 -5.07 34.66
N GLY A 131 -20.47 -4.42 34.15
CA GLY A 131 -19.41 -5.10 33.42
C GLY A 131 -18.26 -4.18 33.00
N GLU A 132 -17.32 -4.02 33.92
CA GLU A 132 -15.86 -3.97 33.73
C GLU A 132 -15.21 -2.83 32.90
N GLU A 133 -14.39 -2.05 33.60
CA GLU A 133 -13.43 -1.08 33.07
C GLU A 133 -12.38 -1.79 32.21
N VAL A 134 -12.14 -1.27 31.00
CA VAL A 134 -10.99 -1.67 30.18
C VAL A 134 -9.97 -0.52 30.13
N ASP A 135 -8.76 -0.89 30.53
CA ASP A 135 -7.56 -0.10 30.73
C ASP A 135 -7.21 0.92 29.61
N LYS A 136 -6.85 2.12 30.06
CA LYS A 136 -6.10 3.12 29.30
C LYS A 136 -4.60 2.97 29.55
N ALA A 137 -3.85 2.42 28.60
CA ALA A 137 -2.40 2.64 28.42
C ALA A 137 -2.02 2.10 27.03
N HIS A 138 -1.14 2.64 26.20
CA HIS A 138 0.07 3.41 26.45
C HIS A 138 0.35 4.28 25.22
N ASP A 139 0.42 5.59 25.41
CA ASP A 139 1.17 6.46 24.51
C ASP A 139 2.64 6.36 24.98
N LYS A 140 3.46 5.57 24.28
CA LYS A 140 4.91 5.58 24.48
C LYS A 140 5.54 6.32 23.33
N ALA A 141 6.00 7.53 23.63
CA ALA A 141 7.06 8.20 22.89
C ALA A 141 8.19 7.20 22.63
N ARG A 142 8.50 6.97 21.35
CA ARG A 142 9.69 6.23 20.96
C ARG A 142 10.84 7.22 20.89
N ASP A 143 11.59 7.30 21.99
CA ASP A 143 13.00 7.66 21.92
C ASP A 143 13.79 6.42 21.50
N LYS A 144 14.54 6.52 20.39
CA LYS A 144 15.95 6.09 20.23
C LYS A 144 16.34 5.48 18.87
N GLU A 145 17.54 5.94 18.49
CA GLU A 145 18.63 5.28 17.74
C GLU A 145 18.58 5.27 16.20
N ASP A 146 19.72 5.68 15.63
CA ASP A 146 20.05 5.93 14.22
C ASP A 146 19.97 4.67 13.32
N GLY A 147 18.78 4.11 13.21
CA GLY A 147 18.34 3.28 12.10
C GLY A 147 16.94 3.75 11.69
N GLU A 148 16.70 3.99 10.40
CA GLU A 148 15.38 4.42 9.91
C GLU A 148 14.30 3.46 10.41
N SER A 149 13.56 3.87 11.44
CA SER A 149 12.42 3.12 11.97
C SER A 149 11.36 3.00 10.88
N ALA A 150 10.82 1.80 10.69
CA ALA A 150 9.70 1.57 9.78
C ALA A 150 8.59 2.60 10.03
N LEU A 151 8.20 3.33 8.98
CA LEU A 151 7.17 4.37 9.01
C LEU A 151 5.77 3.77 8.84
N PHE A 152 5.71 2.59 8.21
CA PHE A 152 4.47 1.85 7.95
C PHE A 152 4.59 0.40 8.42
N HIS A 153 3.47 -0.17 8.90
CA HIS A 153 3.45 -1.51 9.45
C HIS A 153 3.85 -2.58 8.43
N HIS A 154 3.42 -2.45 7.18
CA HIS A 154 3.75 -3.41 6.12
C HIS A 154 5.26 -3.56 5.88
N GLU A 155 6.05 -2.52 6.15
CA GLU A 155 7.52 -2.54 5.99
C GLU A 155 8.20 -3.52 6.95
N THR A 156 7.53 -3.82 8.07
CA THR A 156 8.02 -4.78 9.06
C THR A 156 7.75 -6.23 8.67
N LEU A 157 6.81 -6.47 7.73
CA LEU A 157 6.43 -7.82 7.31
C LEU A 157 7.54 -8.48 6.50
N ASP A 158 7.84 -9.73 6.83
CA ASP A 158 8.85 -10.51 6.09
C ASP A 158 8.47 -10.70 4.63
N VAL A 159 7.18 -10.94 4.33
CA VAL A 159 6.69 -11.06 2.95
C VAL A 159 6.93 -9.79 2.13
N TYR A 160 6.77 -8.61 2.75
CA TYR A 160 7.03 -7.34 2.09
C TYR A 160 8.53 -7.14 1.87
N LYS A 161 9.36 -7.38 2.89
CA LYS A 161 10.83 -7.32 2.77
C LYS A 161 11.35 -8.23 1.66
N VAL A 162 10.84 -9.47 1.56
CA VAL A 162 11.21 -10.40 0.48
C VAL A 162 10.71 -9.89 -0.87
N GLY A 163 9.51 -9.31 -0.94
CA GLY A 163 9.00 -8.64 -2.15
C GLY A 163 9.88 -7.48 -2.61
N ILE A 164 10.36 -6.66 -1.68
CA ILE A 164 11.33 -5.58 -1.92
C ILE A 164 12.67 -6.14 -2.41
N LEU A 165 13.19 -7.20 -1.79
CA LEU A 165 14.41 -7.87 -2.25
C LEU A 165 14.27 -8.41 -3.68
N ALA A 166 13.13 -9.01 -4.02
CA ALA A 166 12.85 -9.48 -5.37
C ALA A 166 12.80 -8.31 -6.36
N ALA A 167 12.16 -7.20 -5.98
CA ALA A 167 12.09 -6.00 -6.81
C ALA A 167 13.48 -5.38 -7.03
N THR A 168 14.31 -5.29 -5.99
CA THR A 168 15.69 -4.81 -6.08
C THR A 168 16.51 -5.70 -7.02
N ALA A 169 16.51 -7.02 -6.80
CA ALA A 169 17.27 -7.95 -7.62
C ALA A 169 16.91 -7.87 -9.12
N LEU A 170 15.62 -7.75 -9.42
CA LEU A 170 15.14 -7.67 -10.80
C LEU A 170 15.42 -6.31 -11.45
N CYS A 171 15.27 -5.20 -10.71
CA CYS A 171 15.53 -3.86 -11.23
C CYS A 171 17.03 -3.54 -11.37
N SER A 172 17.91 -4.23 -10.62
CA SER A 172 19.37 -4.10 -10.74
C SER A 172 19.96 -4.90 -11.91
N SER A 173 19.17 -5.69 -12.63
CA SER A 173 19.66 -6.47 -13.77
C SER A 173 19.78 -5.62 -15.04
N ASP A 174 20.99 -5.54 -15.56
CA ASP A 174 21.30 -4.92 -16.85
C ASP A 174 20.52 -5.55 -18.01
N THR A 175 20.29 -6.87 -17.94
CA THR A 175 19.53 -7.59 -18.97
C THR A 175 18.07 -7.16 -18.94
N VAL A 176 17.48 -7.00 -17.75
CA VAL A 176 16.11 -6.49 -17.59
C VAL A 176 15.99 -5.05 -18.11
N ALA A 177 16.96 -4.19 -17.83
CA ALA A 177 16.96 -2.79 -18.29
C ALA A 177 16.89 -2.68 -19.83
N ARG A 178 17.59 -3.59 -20.54
CA ARG A 178 17.65 -3.67 -22.01
C ARG A 178 16.48 -4.38 -22.68
N LEU A 179 15.54 -4.94 -21.92
CA LEU A 179 14.39 -5.62 -22.51
C LEU A 179 13.54 -4.68 -23.38
N PRO A 180 12.95 -5.19 -24.49
CA PRO A 180 11.97 -4.44 -25.25
C PRO A 180 10.83 -3.95 -24.34
N ASN A 181 10.39 -2.71 -24.54
CA ASN A 181 9.41 -2.06 -23.65
C ASN A 181 8.15 -2.91 -23.39
N PRO A 182 7.50 -3.56 -24.37
CA PRO A 182 6.33 -4.40 -24.10
C PRO A 182 6.61 -5.57 -23.13
N VAL A 183 7.80 -6.17 -23.21
CA VAL A 183 8.21 -7.28 -22.33
C VAL A 183 8.52 -6.74 -20.94
N PHE A 184 9.34 -5.68 -20.86
CA PHE A 184 9.67 -5.01 -19.62
C PHE A 184 8.42 -4.56 -18.86
N ARG A 185 7.52 -3.83 -19.53
CA ARG A 185 6.30 -3.29 -18.92
C ARG A 185 5.43 -4.39 -18.34
N ARG A 186 5.38 -5.56 -18.98
CA ARG A 186 4.61 -6.69 -18.44
C ARG A 186 5.22 -7.26 -17.15
N LEU A 187 6.55 -7.40 -17.09
CA LEU A 187 7.24 -7.81 -15.87
C LEU A 187 7.06 -6.76 -14.76
N ASP A 188 7.25 -5.48 -15.10
CA ASP A 188 7.14 -4.35 -14.19
C ASP A 188 5.73 -4.20 -13.59
N GLN A 189 4.68 -4.42 -14.39
CA GLN A 189 3.29 -4.44 -13.93
C GLN A 189 3.05 -5.52 -12.87
N LEU A 190 3.53 -6.74 -13.11
CA LEU A 190 3.32 -7.87 -12.19
C LEU A 190 4.14 -7.71 -10.91
N LEU A 191 5.38 -7.23 -11.03
CA LEU A 191 6.23 -6.91 -9.88
C LEU A 191 5.62 -5.81 -9.01
N THR A 192 5.15 -4.72 -9.65
CA THR A 192 4.51 -3.61 -8.94
C THR A 192 3.24 -4.10 -8.24
N SER A 193 2.37 -4.83 -8.95
CA SER A 193 1.15 -5.42 -8.38
C SER A 193 1.43 -6.30 -7.17
N MET A 194 2.43 -7.19 -7.24
CA MET A 194 2.84 -8.05 -6.12
C MET A 194 3.15 -7.23 -4.86
N VAL A 195 3.99 -6.20 -4.97
CA VAL A 195 4.45 -5.39 -3.82
C VAL A 195 3.32 -4.52 -3.26
N LEU A 196 2.59 -3.82 -4.11
CA LEU A 196 1.51 -2.90 -3.66
C LEU A 196 0.39 -3.65 -2.94
N ASN A 197 0.00 -4.82 -3.46
CA ASN A 197 -1.07 -5.61 -2.85
C ASN A 197 -0.69 -6.21 -1.48
N ILE A 198 0.61 -6.44 -1.20
CA ILE A 198 1.06 -6.82 0.16
C ILE A 198 0.84 -5.65 1.12
N ALA A 199 1.27 -4.45 0.72
CA ALA A 199 1.17 -3.26 1.55
C ALA A 199 -0.29 -2.87 1.80
N GLU A 200 -1.13 -2.87 0.77
CA GLU A 200 -2.54 -2.52 0.91
C GLU A 200 -3.31 -3.58 1.69
N GLY A 201 -3.06 -4.87 1.42
CA GLY A 201 -3.65 -5.98 2.16
C GLY A 201 -3.43 -5.84 3.67
N ASN A 202 -2.21 -5.50 4.09
CA ASN A 202 -1.89 -5.28 5.51
C ASN A 202 -2.72 -4.18 6.20
N GLY A 203 -3.23 -3.21 5.44
CA GLY A 203 -4.05 -2.13 5.97
C GLY A 203 -5.55 -2.34 5.90
N ARG A 204 -6.03 -3.47 5.36
CA ARG A 204 -7.47 -3.75 5.28
C ARG A 204 -8.05 -4.11 6.64
N PHE A 205 -9.25 -3.61 6.92
CA PHE A 205 -9.94 -3.82 8.19
C PHE A 205 -10.82 -5.08 8.23
N SER A 206 -11.09 -5.71 7.08
CA SER A 206 -11.84 -6.95 7.01
C SER A 206 -10.94 -8.08 6.52
N ASP A 207 -11.11 -9.26 7.12
CA ASP A 207 -10.39 -10.48 6.76
C ASP A 207 -10.61 -10.85 5.30
N ALA A 208 -11.83 -10.66 4.80
CA ALA A 208 -12.18 -10.92 3.40
C ALA A 208 -11.41 -10.01 2.43
N ASP A 209 -11.32 -8.70 2.72
CA ASP A 209 -10.53 -7.79 1.88
C ASP A 209 -9.04 -8.08 2.01
N GLN A 210 -8.53 -8.28 3.23
CA GLN A 210 -7.12 -8.62 3.45
C GLN A 210 -6.72 -9.86 2.65
N ALA A 211 -7.51 -10.93 2.71
CA ALA A 211 -7.30 -12.16 1.95
C ALA A 211 -7.35 -11.92 0.43
N ARG A 212 -8.27 -11.08 -0.05
CA ARG A 212 -8.39 -10.72 -1.47
C ARG A 212 -7.13 -10.03 -2.00
N PHE A 213 -6.61 -9.03 -1.28
CA PHE A 213 -5.39 -8.32 -1.68
C PHE A 213 -4.16 -9.23 -1.65
N LEU A 214 -4.00 -10.02 -0.58
CA LEU A 214 -2.92 -11.01 -0.52
C LEU A 214 -3.04 -12.06 -1.65
N GLY A 215 -4.27 -12.45 -2.02
CA GLY A 215 -4.54 -13.32 -3.17
C GLY A 215 -4.10 -12.71 -4.49
N THR A 216 -4.38 -11.43 -4.72
CA THR A 216 -3.90 -10.70 -5.91
C THR A 216 -2.37 -10.60 -5.93
N SER A 217 -1.73 -10.39 -4.78
CA SER A 217 -0.27 -10.42 -4.67
C SER A 217 0.28 -11.79 -5.07
N HIS A 218 -0.25 -12.86 -4.47
CA HIS A 218 0.12 -14.24 -4.78
C HIS A 218 -0.01 -14.56 -6.28
N GLU A 219 -1.16 -14.23 -6.88
CA GLU A 219 -1.40 -14.43 -8.30
C GLU A 219 -0.41 -13.63 -9.17
N SER A 220 -0.11 -12.39 -8.79
CA SER A 220 0.88 -11.55 -9.48
C SER A 220 2.29 -12.17 -9.41
N THR A 221 2.67 -12.74 -8.27
CA THR A 221 3.94 -13.46 -8.08
C THR A 221 4.04 -14.68 -8.99
N ILE A 222 2.99 -15.51 -9.06
CA ILE A 222 2.96 -16.70 -9.93
C ILE A 222 3.05 -16.30 -11.41
N LYS A 223 2.27 -15.30 -11.82
CA LYS A 223 2.30 -14.77 -13.19
C LYS A 223 3.67 -14.18 -13.53
N LEU A 224 4.33 -13.51 -12.59
CA LEU A 224 5.67 -12.96 -12.79
C LEU A 224 6.68 -14.09 -13.03
N ALA A 225 6.68 -15.14 -12.19
CA ALA A 225 7.56 -16.29 -12.37
C ALA A 225 7.35 -16.97 -13.74
N ALA A 226 6.10 -17.20 -14.14
CA ALA A 226 5.79 -17.76 -15.47
C ALA A 226 6.24 -16.85 -16.63
N ARG A 227 6.13 -15.53 -16.46
CA ARG A 227 6.58 -14.58 -17.49
C ARG A 227 8.10 -14.55 -17.61
N LEU A 228 8.83 -14.75 -16.51
CA LEU A 228 10.29 -14.91 -16.53
C LEU A 228 10.70 -16.17 -17.28
N ASP A 229 10.03 -17.31 -17.05
CA ASP A 229 10.29 -18.55 -17.80
C ASP A 229 10.10 -18.34 -19.31
N LEU A 230 9.03 -17.62 -19.70
CA LEU A 230 8.82 -17.27 -21.11
C LEU A 230 9.94 -16.39 -21.67
N CYS A 231 10.47 -15.45 -20.88
CA CYS A 231 11.60 -14.62 -21.32
C CYS A 231 12.88 -15.45 -21.51
N VAL A 232 13.14 -16.45 -20.66
CA VAL A 232 14.27 -17.37 -20.84
C VAL A 232 14.10 -18.19 -22.12
N THR A 233 12.92 -18.78 -22.35
CA THR A 233 12.61 -19.53 -23.58
C THR A 233 12.78 -18.68 -24.84
N GLN A 234 12.52 -17.38 -24.74
CA GLN A 234 12.71 -16.42 -25.83
C GLN A 234 14.16 -15.91 -25.96
N ASN A 235 15.10 -16.42 -25.16
CA ASN A 235 16.49 -15.96 -25.06
C ASN A 235 16.62 -14.46 -24.70
N LEU A 236 15.66 -13.92 -23.96
CA LEU A 236 15.64 -12.52 -23.53
C LEU A 236 16.26 -12.30 -22.15
N LEU A 237 16.28 -13.34 -21.31
CA LEU A 237 16.84 -13.32 -19.97
C LEU A 237 17.68 -14.57 -19.73
N PRO A 238 18.80 -14.48 -19.01
CA PRO A 238 19.62 -15.64 -18.72
C PRO A 238 18.99 -16.49 -17.60
N GLN A 239 19.11 -17.81 -17.74
CA GLN A 239 18.41 -18.78 -16.89
C GLN A 239 18.87 -18.73 -15.42
N ASP A 240 20.14 -18.49 -15.19
CA ASP A 240 20.76 -18.40 -13.86
C ASP A 240 20.26 -17.19 -13.06
N GLU A 241 20.19 -15.99 -13.67
CA GLU A 241 19.59 -14.81 -13.03
C GLU A 241 18.11 -15.08 -12.67
N VAL A 242 17.35 -15.63 -13.63
CA VAL A 242 15.93 -15.93 -13.43
C VAL A 242 15.71 -16.97 -12.33
N ASN A 243 16.56 -17.99 -12.23
CA ASN A 243 16.50 -18.96 -11.14
C ASN A 243 16.69 -18.28 -9.78
N GLY A 244 17.65 -17.36 -9.67
CA GLY A 244 17.87 -16.57 -8.45
C GLY A 244 16.64 -15.76 -8.04
N TRP A 245 15.99 -15.08 -9.00
CA TRP A 245 14.77 -14.32 -8.71
C TRP A 245 13.59 -15.22 -8.35
N LYS A 246 13.44 -16.37 -9.03
CA LYS A 246 12.36 -17.33 -8.75
C LYS A 246 12.42 -17.89 -7.33
N VAL A 247 13.61 -18.02 -6.72
CA VAL A 247 13.73 -18.37 -5.30
C VAL A 247 13.06 -17.33 -4.40
N LEU A 248 13.25 -16.03 -4.67
CA LEU A 248 12.60 -14.95 -3.93
C LEU A 248 11.09 -14.93 -4.19
N LEU A 249 10.66 -15.09 -5.43
CA LEU A 249 9.24 -15.14 -5.79
C LEU A 249 8.52 -16.34 -5.15
N GLN A 250 9.17 -17.51 -5.09
CA GLN A 250 8.63 -18.67 -4.41
C GLN A 250 8.40 -18.39 -2.91
N ARG A 251 9.34 -17.71 -2.25
CA ARG A 251 9.18 -17.29 -0.85
C ARG A 251 7.99 -16.34 -0.67
N VAL A 252 7.85 -15.32 -1.52
CA VAL A 252 6.68 -14.43 -1.50
C VAL A 252 5.38 -15.21 -1.69
N SER A 253 5.36 -16.14 -2.66
CA SER A 253 4.19 -16.96 -2.97
C SER A 253 3.75 -17.83 -1.77
N VAL A 254 4.70 -18.51 -1.13
CA VAL A 254 4.42 -19.35 0.06
C VAL A 254 3.95 -18.51 1.25
N MET A 255 4.59 -17.36 1.50
CA MET A 255 4.21 -16.47 2.60
C MET A 255 2.80 -15.89 2.39
N THR A 256 2.50 -15.39 1.19
CA THR A 256 1.17 -14.85 0.86
C THR A 256 0.08 -15.93 0.96
N SER A 257 0.30 -17.14 0.44
CA SER A 257 -0.64 -18.27 0.62
C SER A 257 -0.87 -18.61 2.09
N SER A 258 0.20 -18.67 2.89
CA SER A 258 0.12 -19.01 4.31
C SER A 258 -0.67 -17.97 5.10
N MET A 259 -0.45 -16.68 4.79
CA MET A 259 -1.21 -15.59 5.40
C MET A 259 -2.70 -15.67 5.06
N ILE A 260 -3.06 -15.97 3.80
CA ILE A 260 -4.46 -16.13 3.38
C ILE A 260 -5.13 -17.27 4.17
N VAL A 261 -4.48 -18.43 4.27
CA VAL A 261 -5.00 -19.56 5.06
C VAL A 261 -5.13 -19.20 6.53
N GLY A 262 -4.20 -18.41 7.08
CA GLY A 262 -4.26 -17.95 8.47
C GLY A 262 -5.43 -16.99 8.76
N ILE A 263 -5.84 -16.18 7.79
CA ILE A 263 -6.96 -15.23 7.91
C ILE A 263 -8.32 -15.94 7.82
N GLN A 264 -8.39 -17.08 7.12
CA GLN A 264 -9.63 -17.82 6.88
C GLN A 264 -9.97 -18.87 7.94
N ARG A 265 -9.14 -19.00 8.98
CA ARG A 265 -9.33 -19.92 10.11
C ARG A 265 -10.00 -19.20 11.27
#